data_AF-A0A9R1HPQ7-F1
#
_entry.id   AF-A0A9R1HPQ7-F1
#
_cell.length_a   1.000
_cell.length_b   1.000
_cell.length_c   1.000
_cell.angle_alpha   90.00
_cell.angle_beta   90.00
_cell.angle_gamma   90.00
#
_symmetry.space_group_name_H-M   'P 1'
#
loop_
_entity.id
_entity.type
_entity.pdbx_description
1 polymer ?
#
loop_
_entity_poly.entity_id
_entity_poly.type
_entity_poly.pdbx_seq_one_letter_code
_entity_poly.pdbx_strand_id
1 'polypeptide(L)'
;MAIMPPTSIVFSVIVFMLLSSAITTQADGSGDGKPKATSLVVEVCKNASGETQDPDVTKEFCLSTLQSDKRSAEAKDLPGLVLVSIDILKGRVTDASVKVKKMLQNAKKGTVAMYALSICELQYENVVSTLNICQAMIKDHQGDKGILHSLRLPHCVDIAGDTSNECQTDLEDVPGTEALQTDNERLRILFNLNTALVVPYDVRD
;
A
#
# COMPACT_ATOMS: atom_id res chain seq x y z
N MET A 1 62.40 -21.20 1.91
CA MET A 1 61.80 -20.48 3.05
C MET A 1 62.29 -19.04 2.99
N ALA A 2 61.43 -18.11 2.58
CA ALA A 2 61.75 -16.68 2.50
C ALA A 2 61.11 -15.97 3.69
N ILE A 3 61.92 -15.30 4.50
CA ILE A 3 61.52 -14.51 5.66
C ILE A 3 61.19 -13.10 5.14
N MET A 4 59.93 -12.68 5.29
CA MET A 4 59.46 -11.34 4.92
C MET A 4 59.30 -10.47 6.18
N PRO A 5 59.73 -9.19 6.18
CA PRO A 5 59.74 -8.32 7.36
C PRO A 5 58.34 -7.76 7.69
N PRO A 6 58.11 -7.28 8.94
CA PRO A 6 56.79 -6.91 9.42
C PRO A 6 56.34 -5.55 8.88
N THR A 7 55.14 -5.49 8.31
CA THR A 7 54.48 -4.24 7.92
C THR A 7 53.95 -3.51 9.14
N SER A 8 54.44 -2.28 9.35
CA SER A 8 53.98 -1.32 10.35
C SER A 8 52.49 -1.00 10.21
N ILE A 9 51.75 -1.12 11.31
CA ILE A 9 50.36 -0.70 11.43
C ILE A 9 50.36 0.75 11.93
N VAL A 10 49.99 1.69 11.07
CA VAL A 10 49.81 3.10 11.44
C VAL A 10 48.41 3.26 12.05
N PHE A 11 48.35 3.52 13.35
CA PHE A 11 47.12 3.86 14.06
C PHE A 11 46.72 5.30 13.76
N SER A 12 45.71 5.49 12.90
CA SER A 12 45.09 6.80 12.71
C SER A 12 44.20 7.15 13.90
N VAL A 13 44.62 8.17 14.65
CA VAL A 13 43.87 8.79 15.76
C VAL A 13 42.70 9.58 15.18
N ILE A 14 41.47 9.06 15.31
CA ILE A 14 40.25 9.81 15.02
C ILE A 14 39.87 10.61 16.27
N VAL A 15 39.94 11.93 16.15
CA VAL A 15 39.56 12.89 17.19
C VAL A 15 38.03 12.91 17.32
N PHE A 16 37.51 12.45 18.45
CA PHE A 16 36.11 12.61 18.86
C PHE A 16 35.84 14.08 19.20
N MET A 17 35.15 14.82 18.33
CA MET A 17 34.53 16.09 18.71
C MET A 17 33.16 15.81 19.36
N LEU A 18 33.17 15.69 20.69
CA LEU A 18 32.00 15.75 21.55
C LEU A 18 31.57 17.21 21.71
N LEU A 19 30.36 17.56 21.26
CA LEU A 19 29.67 18.78 21.68
C LEU A 19 28.23 18.42 22.03
N SER A 20 28.00 18.24 23.34
CA SER A 20 26.70 18.08 23.97
C SER A 20 26.28 19.36 24.69
N SER A 21 24.96 19.53 24.82
CA SER A 21 24.14 20.40 25.69
C SER A 21 23.42 21.55 24.96
N ALA A 22 22.09 21.69 25.07
CA ALA A 22 21.28 21.55 26.28
C ALA A 22 19.94 20.79 26.13
N ILE A 23 19.51 20.23 27.26
CA ILE A 23 18.25 19.52 27.53
C ILE A 23 17.23 20.49 28.14
N THR A 24 15.94 20.34 27.78
CA THR A 24 14.71 20.27 28.64
C THR A 24 13.51 20.60 27.73
N THR A 25 12.38 19.90 27.71
CA THR A 25 11.66 19.26 28.82
C THR A 25 10.64 18.24 28.31
N GLN A 26 10.45 17.22 29.15
CA GLN A 26 9.26 16.38 29.38
C GLN A 26 8.89 15.30 28.36
N ALA A 27 9.18 14.07 28.80
CA ALA A 27 8.61 12.83 28.34
C ALA A 27 7.08 12.84 28.54
N ASP A 28 6.35 12.26 27.59
CA ASP A 28 5.55 11.08 27.87
C ASP A 28 5.04 10.49 26.56
N GLY A 29 5.16 9.16 26.47
CA GLY A 29 4.66 8.38 25.35
C GLY A 29 5.74 7.63 24.62
N SER A 30 6.13 6.48 25.18
CA SER A 30 6.43 5.30 24.38
C SER A 30 5.14 4.91 23.64
N GLY A 31 4.74 5.73 22.68
CA GLY A 31 3.61 5.53 21.80
C GLY A 31 4.13 4.91 20.53
N ASP A 32 3.63 3.72 20.22
CA ASP A 32 3.77 3.03 18.95
C ASP A 32 3.88 4.05 17.80
N GLY A 33 5.03 4.08 17.12
CA GLY A 33 5.60 5.25 16.41
C GLY A 33 4.87 5.68 15.14
N LYS A 34 3.55 5.88 15.22
CA LYS A 34 2.68 6.21 14.11
C LYS A 34 2.51 7.74 13.98
N PRO A 35 2.73 8.32 12.79
CA PRO A 35 2.47 9.73 12.55
C PRO A 35 1.06 10.15 12.98
N LYS A 36 0.95 11.26 13.71
CA LYS A 36 -0.35 11.85 14.10
C LYS A 36 -1.12 12.28 12.84
N ALA A 37 -2.40 11.93 12.76
CA ALA A 37 -3.24 12.32 11.63
C ALA A 37 -3.42 13.84 11.55
N THR A 38 -3.31 14.39 10.35
CA THR A 38 -3.63 15.80 10.05
C THR A 38 -5.14 15.99 9.99
N SER A 39 -5.62 17.24 10.06
CA SER A 39 -7.05 17.54 9.87
C SER A 39 -7.58 17.03 8.53
N LEU A 40 -6.77 17.16 7.47
CA LEU A 40 -7.08 16.63 6.14
C LEU A 40 -7.31 15.12 6.18
N VAL A 41 -6.39 14.35 6.77
CA VAL A 41 -6.52 12.88 6.88
C VAL A 41 -7.77 12.50 7.67
N VAL A 42 -8.07 13.21 8.77
CA VAL A 42 -9.26 12.94 9.59
C VAL A 42 -10.56 13.20 8.83
N GLU A 43 -10.61 14.30 8.08
CA GLU A 43 -11.78 14.69 7.28
C GLU A 43 -12.02 13.72 6.13
N VAL A 44 -10.97 13.41 5.36
CA VAL A 44 -11.05 12.48 4.23
C VAL A 44 -11.48 11.09 4.70
N CYS A 45 -10.93 10.58 5.81
CA CYS A 45 -11.36 9.29 6.34
C CYS A 45 -12.79 9.28 6.85
N LYS A 46 -13.27 10.38 7.43
CA LYS A 46 -14.67 10.50 7.82
C LYS A 46 -15.58 10.41 6.59
N ASN A 47 -15.24 11.12 5.52
CA ASN A 47 -16.03 11.13 4.30
C ASN A 47 -16.01 9.76 3.60
N ALA A 48 -14.83 9.15 3.44
CA ALA A 48 -14.70 7.82 2.84
C ALA A 48 -15.50 6.75 3.59
N SER A 49 -15.47 6.76 4.93
CA SER A 49 -16.25 5.82 5.75
C SER A 49 -17.77 6.04 5.67
N GLY A 50 -18.21 7.23 5.25
CA GLY A 50 -19.64 7.52 5.05
C GLY A 50 -20.14 7.21 3.64
N GLU A 51 -19.23 7.09 2.67
CA GLU A 51 -19.53 6.86 1.25
C GLU A 51 -19.66 5.36 0.91
N THR A 52 -18.80 4.55 1.51
CA THR A 52 -18.75 3.11 1.30
C THR A 52 -19.96 2.37 1.90
N GLN A 53 -20.43 1.33 1.21
CA GLN A 53 -21.40 0.36 1.75
C GLN A 53 -20.72 -0.78 2.51
N ASP A 54 -19.39 -0.89 2.43
CA ASP A 54 -18.62 -1.90 3.15
C ASP A 54 -18.44 -1.49 4.63
N PRO A 55 -19.03 -2.22 5.59
CA PRO A 55 -18.96 -1.87 7.01
C PRO A 55 -17.55 -1.95 7.59
N ASP A 56 -16.63 -2.66 6.94
CA ASP A 56 -15.25 -2.81 7.41
C ASP A 56 -14.37 -1.61 7.03
N VAL A 57 -14.82 -0.77 6.09
CA VAL A 57 -14.18 0.51 5.75
C VAL A 57 -14.58 1.58 6.77
N THR A 58 -14.12 1.38 8.01
CA THR A 58 -14.33 2.31 9.12
C THR A 58 -13.42 3.54 9.01
N LYS A 59 -13.78 4.62 9.72
CA LYS A 59 -12.91 5.79 9.86
C LYS A 59 -11.57 5.38 10.48
N GLU A 60 -11.59 4.52 11.48
CA GLU A 60 -10.41 4.00 12.19
C GLU A 60 -9.53 3.18 11.25
N PHE A 61 -10.13 2.31 10.43
CA PHE A 61 -9.41 1.57 9.41
C PHE A 61 -8.72 2.50 8.42
N CYS A 62 -9.43 3.49 7.89
CA CYS A 62 -8.87 4.50 6.98
C CYS A 62 -7.71 5.27 7.62
N LEU A 63 -7.91 5.80 8.83
CA LEU A 63 -6.88 6.52 9.59
C LEU A 63 -5.66 5.63 9.76
N SER A 64 -5.88 4.38 10.18
CA SER A 64 -4.80 3.46 10.44
C SER A 64 -4.01 3.12 9.17
N THR A 65 -4.70 3.01 8.03
CA THR A 65 -4.11 2.74 6.73
C THR A 65 -3.25 3.91 6.28
N LEU A 66 -3.81 5.12 6.22
CA LEU A 66 -3.09 6.30 5.75
C LEU A 66 -1.92 6.64 6.66
N GLN A 67 -2.11 6.57 7.98
CA GLN A 67 -1.03 6.82 8.94
C GLN A 67 0.07 5.74 8.94
N SER A 68 -0.10 4.62 8.22
CA SER A 68 1.00 3.66 8.02
C SER A 68 2.10 4.20 7.10
N ASP A 69 1.81 5.25 6.34
CA ASP A 69 2.77 5.97 5.50
C ASP A 69 2.88 7.43 5.94
N LYS A 70 4.10 7.87 6.28
CA LYS A 70 4.38 9.25 6.70
C LYS A 70 4.01 10.30 5.65
N ARG A 71 4.00 9.92 4.36
CA ARG A 71 3.62 10.82 3.25
C ARG A 71 2.17 11.29 3.37
N SER A 72 1.31 10.54 4.04
CA SER A 72 -0.06 10.96 4.32
C SER A 72 -0.13 12.23 5.18
N ALA A 73 0.82 12.44 6.08
CA ALA A 73 0.91 13.66 6.88
C ALA A 73 1.51 14.84 6.10
N GLU A 74 2.24 14.56 5.02
CA GLU A 74 2.87 15.55 4.15
C GLU A 74 1.96 15.98 2.97
N ALA A 75 0.90 15.21 2.69
CA ALA A 75 -0.07 15.49 1.65
C ALA A 75 -0.76 16.84 1.89
N LYS A 76 -0.75 17.70 0.87
CA LYS A 76 -1.33 19.06 0.92
C LYS A 76 -2.80 19.10 0.53
N ASP A 77 -3.26 18.09 -0.20
CA ASP A 77 -4.58 18.02 -0.80
C ASP A 77 -5.06 16.56 -0.95
N LEU A 78 -6.31 16.39 -1.36
CA LEU A 78 -6.91 15.08 -1.60
C LEU A 78 -6.16 14.27 -2.68
N PRO A 79 -5.79 14.81 -3.86
CA PRO A 79 -5.00 14.07 -4.85
C PRO A 79 -3.71 13.49 -4.28
N GLY A 80 -2.93 14.28 -3.52
CA GLY A 80 -1.72 13.80 -2.88
C GLY A 80 -1.98 12.66 -1.90
N LEU A 81 -3.07 12.74 -1.15
CA LEU A 81 -3.45 11.69 -0.19
C LEU A 81 -3.94 10.41 -0.87
N VAL A 82 -4.73 10.53 -1.95
CA VAL A 82 -5.18 9.40 -2.78
C VAL A 82 -3.98 8.68 -3.40
N LEU A 83 -2.98 9.41 -3.92
CA LEU A 83 -1.76 8.81 -4.45
C LEU A 83 -1.02 7.97 -3.41
N VAL A 84 -0.94 8.46 -2.16
CA VAL A 84 -0.35 7.70 -1.05
C VAL A 84 -1.16 6.46 -0.74
N SER A 85 -2.50 6.55 -0.70
CA SER A 85 -3.38 5.41 -0.48
C SER A 85 -3.22 4.32 -1.55
N ILE A 86 -3.14 4.70 -2.83
CA ILE A 86 -2.93 3.76 -3.93
C ILE A 86 -1.53 3.13 -3.86
N ASP A 87 -0.49 3.87 -3.45
CA ASP A 87 0.84 3.29 -3.23
C ASP A 87 0.82 2.25 -2.10
N ILE A 88 0.08 2.50 -1.01
CA ILE A 88 -0.09 1.53 0.08
C ILE A 88 -0.78 0.27 -0.46
N LEU A 89 -1.89 0.42 -1.18
CA LEU A 89 -2.63 -0.70 -1.79
C LEU A 89 -1.74 -1.51 -2.75
N LYS A 90 -1.02 -0.84 -3.66
CA LYS A 90 -0.08 -1.47 -4.58
C LYS A 90 1.00 -2.26 -3.83
N GLY A 91 1.52 -1.72 -2.72
CA GLY A 91 2.45 -2.42 -1.85
C GLY A 91 1.86 -3.73 -1.30
N ARG A 92 0.63 -3.68 -0.77
CA ARG A 92 -0.07 -4.87 -0.24
C ARG A 92 -0.35 -5.92 -1.32
N VAL A 93 -0.76 -5.50 -2.51
CA VAL A 93 -0.96 -6.42 -3.65
C VAL A 93 0.37 -7.05 -4.06
N THR A 94 1.46 -6.28 -4.06
CA THR A 94 2.80 -6.78 -4.38
C THR A 94 3.25 -7.84 -3.36
N ASP A 95 3.03 -7.60 -2.07
CA ASP A 95 3.33 -8.57 -1.01
C ASP A 95 2.54 -9.88 -1.21
N ALA A 96 1.24 -9.78 -1.54
CA ALA A 96 0.39 -10.93 -1.83
C ALA A 96 0.88 -11.69 -3.09
N SER A 97 1.27 -10.98 -4.14
CA SER A 97 1.88 -11.57 -5.35
C SER A 97 3.15 -12.35 -5.03
N VAL A 98 4.05 -11.80 -4.21
CA VAL A 98 5.28 -12.50 -3.77
C VAL A 98 4.93 -13.78 -3.02
N LYS A 99 3.89 -13.76 -2.17
CA LYS A 99 3.41 -14.93 -1.45
C LYS A 99 2.85 -15.99 -2.40
N VAL A 100 2.03 -15.60 -3.37
CA VAL A 100 1.51 -16.50 -4.41
C VAL A 100 2.65 -17.16 -5.17
N LYS A 101 3.65 -16.38 -5.63
CA LYS A 101 4.82 -16.91 -6.34
C LYS A 101 5.55 -17.97 -5.52
N LYS A 102 5.73 -17.73 -4.22
CA LYS A 102 6.35 -18.72 -3.31
C LYS A 102 5.49 -19.98 -3.16
N MET A 103 4.16 -19.84 -3.07
CA MET A 103 3.26 -20.98 -3.00
C MET A 103 3.29 -21.78 -4.30
N LEU A 104 3.29 -21.11 -5.45
CA LEU A 104 3.35 -21.71 -6.79
C LEU A 104 4.63 -22.51 -7.00
N GLN A 105 5.78 -22.01 -6.55
CA GLN A 105 7.06 -22.75 -6.59
C GLN A 105 7.02 -24.10 -5.86
N ASN A 106 6.20 -24.20 -4.81
CA ASN A 106 6.04 -25.41 -4.01
C ASN A 106 4.82 -26.25 -4.45
N ALA A 107 4.00 -25.76 -5.36
CA ALA A 107 2.80 -26.44 -5.81
C ALA A 107 3.16 -27.67 -6.67
N LYS A 108 2.44 -28.77 -6.44
CA LYS A 108 2.60 -29.97 -7.25
C LYS A 108 2.10 -29.70 -8.67
N LYS A 109 2.92 -30.07 -9.66
CA LYS A 109 2.59 -29.90 -11.08
C LYS A 109 1.28 -30.60 -11.45
N GLY A 110 0.47 -29.94 -12.27
CA GLY A 110 -0.80 -30.48 -12.79
C GLY A 110 -1.95 -30.54 -11.79
N THR A 111 -1.84 -29.84 -10.65
CA THR A 111 -2.90 -29.76 -9.65
C THR A 111 -3.76 -28.50 -9.83
N VAL A 112 -4.99 -28.55 -9.32
CA VAL A 112 -5.89 -27.38 -9.23
C VAL A 112 -5.22 -26.23 -8.49
N ALA A 113 -4.50 -26.52 -7.41
CA ALA A 113 -3.76 -25.52 -6.65
C ALA A 113 -2.71 -24.78 -7.51
N MET A 114 -1.93 -25.51 -8.34
CA MET A 114 -0.97 -24.88 -9.24
C MET A 114 -1.68 -23.97 -10.27
N TYR A 115 -2.82 -24.41 -10.81
CA TYR A 115 -3.60 -23.63 -11.76
C TYR A 115 -4.15 -22.33 -11.13
N ALA A 116 -4.83 -22.44 -9.99
CA ALA A 116 -5.38 -21.30 -9.26
C ALA A 116 -4.29 -20.30 -8.84
N LEU A 117 -3.16 -20.78 -8.31
CA LEU A 117 -2.03 -19.93 -7.95
C LEU A 117 -1.41 -19.23 -9.17
N SER A 118 -1.37 -19.89 -10.34
CA SER A 118 -0.86 -19.27 -11.57
C SER A 118 -1.78 -18.14 -12.06
N ILE A 119 -3.10 -18.31 -11.95
CA ILE A 119 -4.05 -17.24 -12.26
C ILE A 119 -3.89 -16.10 -11.28
N CYS A 120 -3.86 -16.38 -9.98
CA CYS A 120 -3.64 -15.36 -8.95
C CYS A 120 -2.36 -14.55 -9.17
N GLU A 121 -1.26 -15.19 -9.58
CA GLU A 121 -0.01 -14.48 -9.92
C GLU A 121 -0.26 -13.45 -11.03
N LEU A 122 -0.87 -13.89 -12.14
CA LEU A 122 -1.20 -13.04 -13.27
C LEU A 122 -2.15 -11.90 -12.88
N GLN A 123 -3.20 -12.20 -12.09
CA GLN A 123 -4.18 -11.20 -11.69
C GLN A 123 -3.55 -10.13 -10.80
N TYR A 124 -2.72 -10.49 -9.82
CA TYR A 124 -2.03 -9.46 -9.03
C TYR A 124 -1.05 -8.60 -9.83
N GLU A 125 -0.38 -9.17 -10.84
CA GLU A 125 0.47 -8.38 -11.75
C GLU A 125 -0.37 -7.41 -12.60
N ASN A 126 -1.54 -7.84 -13.07
CA ASN A 126 -2.50 -6.99 -13.76
C ASN A 126 -3.01 -5.86 -12.85
N VAL A 127 -3.36 -6.18 -11.60
CA VAL A 127 -3.78 -5.19 -10.59
C VAL A 127 -2.70 -4.12 -10.41
N VAL A 128 -1.44 -4.51 -10.20
CA VAL A 128 -0.33 -3.54 -10.04
C VAL A 128 -0.21 -2.64 -11.28
N SER A 129 -0.36 -3.22 -12.48
CA SER A 129 -0.32 -2.47 -13.74
C SER A 129 -1.49 -1.48 -13.85
N THR A 130 -2.71 -1.90 -13.53
CA THR A 130 -3.90 -1.04 -13.51
C THR A 130 -3.76 0.09 -12.49
N LEU A 131 -3.26 -0.18 -11.29
CA LEU A 131 -3.03 0.85 -10.28
C LEU A 131 -2.02 1.90 -10.74
N ASN A 132 -0.99 1.53 -11.50
CA ASN A 132 -0.07 2.50 -12.10
C ASN A 132 -0.78 3.42 -13.12
N ILE A 133 -1.75 2.89 -13.88
CA ILE A 133 -2.60 3.69 -14.78
C ILE A 133 -3.47 4.67 -13.97
N CYS A 134 -4.13 4.19 -12.91
CA CYS A 134 -4.94 5.06 -12.06
C CYS A 134 -4.11 6.20 -11.44
N GLN A 135 -2.88 5.91 -11.01
CA GLN A 135 -1.94 6.92 -10.51
C GLN A 135 -1.54 7.94 -11.57
N ALA A 136 -1.31 7.51 -12.82
CA ALA A 136 -1.03 8.42 -13.92
C ALA A 136 -2.23 9.34 -14.16
N MET A 137 -3.45 8.80 -14.15
CA MET A 137 -4.67 9.59 -14.30
C MET A 137 -4.85 10.66 -13.19
N ILE A 138 -4.53 10.33 -11.93
CA ILE A 138 -4.60 11.30 -10.82
C ILE A 138 -3.57 12.42 -11.00
N LYS A 139 -2.35 12.08 -11.45
CA LYS A 139 -1.29 13.06 -11.69
C LYS A 139 -1.64 13.97 -12.87
N ASP A 140 -2.17 13.41 -13.95
CA ASP A 140 -2.55 14.15 -15.15
C ASP A 140 -3.79 15.03 -14.93
N HIS A 141 -4.71 14.63 -14.03
CA HIS A 141 -5.84 15.46 -13.61
C HIS A 141 -5.42 16.79 -12.94
N GLN A 142 -4.17 16.92 -12.48
CA GLN A 142 -3.62 18.19 -12.01
C GLN A 142 -3.40 19.20 -13.16
N GLY A 143 -3.47 18.77 -14.43
CA GLY A 143 -3.24 19.59 -15.62
C GLY A 143 -4.47 19.87 -16.51
N ASP A 144 -5.50 19.00 -16.50
CA ASP A 144 -6.69 19.15 -17.36
C ASP A 144 -7.97 18.70 -16.62
N LYS A 145 -8.93 19.62 -16.44
CA LYS A 145 -10.17 19.44 -15.68
C LYS A 145 -11.31 18.87 -16.53
N GLY A 146 -11.00 17.91 -17.40
CA GLY A 146 -12.01 17.26 -18.23
C GLY A 146 -12.93 16.35 -17.39
N ILE A 147 -14.24 16.52 -17.50
CA ILE A 147 -15.29 15.71 -16.83
C ILE A 147 -15.07 14.19 -17.05
N LEU A 148 -14.58 13.80 -18.24
CA LEU A 148 -14.31 12.40 -18.59
C LEU A 148 -13.16 11.78 -17.80
N HIS A 149 -12.15 12.56 -17.39
CA HIS A 149 -11.03 12.05 -16.57
C HIS A 149 -11.46 11.79 -15.12
N SER A 150 -12.37 12.62 -14.62
CA SER A 150 -12.93 12.54 -13.27
C SER A 150 -13.75 11.25 -13.09
N LEU A 151 -14.70 10.99 -14.00
CA LEU A 151 -15.55 9.79 -13.99
C LEU A 151 -14.78 8.47 -14.13
N ARG A 152 -13.62 8.48 -14.79
CA ARG A 152 -12.84 7.27 -15.04
C ARG A 152 -11.99 6.83 -13.85
N LEU A 153 -11.75 7.69 -12.86
CA LEU A 153 -10.85 7.34 -11.77
C LEU A 153 -11.46 6.33 -10.78
N PRO A 154 -12.70 6.49 -10.29
CA PRO A 154 -13.39 5.43 -9.53
C PRO A 154 -13.41 4.11 -10.30
N HIS A 155 -13.82 4.17 -11.57
CA HIS A 155 -13.86 3.00 -12.44
C HIS A 155 -12.50 2.31 -12.60
N CYS A 156 -11.40 3.06 -12.65
CA CYS A 156 -10.04 2.51 -12.72
C CYS A 156 -9.69 1.69 -11.47
N VAL A 157 -10.04 2.20 -10.29
CA VAL A 157 -9.82 1.50 -9.01
C VAL A 157 -10.73 0.27 -8.91
N ASP A 158 -11.98 0.37 -9.35
CA ASP A 158 -12.93 -0.74 -9.35
C ASP A 158 -12.47 -1.89 -10.25
N ILE A 159 -11.96 -1.61 -11.46
CA ILE A 159 -11.36 -2.64 -12.34
C ILE A 159 -10.23 -3.39 -11.61
N ALA A 160 -9.37 -2.67 -10.90
CA ALA A 160 -8.30 -3.29 -10.13
C ALA A 160 -8.84 -4.14 -8.96
N GLY A 161 -9.91 -3.69 -8.30
CA GLY A 161 -10.60 -4.44 -7.26
C GLY A 161 -11.22 -5.74 -7.77
N ASP A 162 -11.98 -5.66 -8.87
CA ASP A 162 -12.61 -6.82 -9.52
C ASP A 162 -11.57 -7.86 -9.95
N THR A 163 -10.48 -7.40 -10.56
CA THR A 163 -9.34 -8.25 -10.97
C THR A 163 -8.72 -8.95 -9.75
N SER A 164 -8.57 -8.26 -8.61
CA SER A 164 -8.08 -8.87 -7.38
C SER A 164 -9.06 -9.89 -6.80
N ASN A 165 -10.37 -9.65 -6.93
CA ASN A 165 -11.42 -10.52 -6.42
C ASN A 165 -11.52 -11.85 -7.20
N GLU A 166 -11.19 -11.86 -8.50
CA GLU A 166 -11.10 -13.10 -9.28
C GLU A 166 -10.12 -14.10 -8.65
N CYS A 167 -8.97 -13.62 -8.15
CA CYS A 167 -8.03 -14.48 -7.42
C CYS A 167 -8.62 -15.03 -6.11
N GLN A 168 -9.44 -14.26 -5.40
CA GLN A 168 -10.12 -14.75 -4.20
C GLN A 168 -11.07 -15.89 -4.53
N THR A 169 -11.88 -15.75 -5.58
CA THR A 169 -12.80 -16.80 -6.04
C THR A 169 -12.07 -18.07 -6.46
N ASP A 170 -10.97 -17.96 -7.19
CA ASP A 170 -10.19 -19.13 -7.64
C ASP A 170 -9.55 -19.93 -6.49
N LEU A 171 -9.43 -19.33 -5.30
CA LEU A 171 -8.79 -19.92 -4.13
C LEU A 171 -9.76 -20.38 -3.04
N GLU A 172 -11.07 -20.19 -3.19
CA GLU A 172 -12.05 -20.45 -2.12
C GLU A 172 -11.98 -21.89 -1.60
N ASP A 173 -11.84 -22.86 -2.51
CA ASP A 173 -11.83 -24.30 -2.20
C ASP A 173 -10.45 -24.96 -2.32
N VAL A 174 -9.37 -24.18 -2.36
CA VAL A 174 -8.00 -24.72 -2.52
C VAL A 174 -7.36 -24.96 -1.14
N PRO A 175 -7.04 -26.20 -0.75
CA PRO A 175 -6.43 -26.45 0.56
C PRO A 175 -5.02 -25.82 0.68
N GLY A 176 -4.70 -25.25 1.84
CA GLY A 176 -3.39 -24.66 2.11
C GLY A 176 -3.23 -23.21 1.62
N THR A 177 -4.33 -22.55 1.21
CA THR A 177 -4.35 -21.14 0.77
C THR A 177 -5.05 -20.21 1.77
N GLU A 178 -5.33 -20.65 2.98
CA GLU A 178 -6.12 -19.92 3.99
C GLU A 178 -5.46 -18.59 4.37
N ALA A 179 -4.13 -18.60 4.50
CA ALA A 179 -3.37 -17.39 4.77
C ALA A 179 -3.47 -16.37 3.63
N LEU A 180 -3.65 -16.82 2.38
CA LEU A 180 -3.81 -15.95 1.22
C LEU A 180 -5.25 -15.44 1.09
N GLN A 181 -6.25 -16.25 1.46
CA GLN A 181 -7.65 -15.80 1.56
C GLN A 181 -7.78 -14.65 2.57
N THR A 182 -7.07 -14.71 3.70
CA THR A 182 -7.03 -13.61 4.68
C THR A 182 -6.42 -12.33 4.10
N ASP A 183 -5.38 -12.47 3.26
CA ASP A 183 -4.76 -11.32 2.60
C ASP A 183 -5.70 -10.74 1.53
N ASN A 184 -6.42 -11.58 0.78
CA ASN A 184 -7.44 -11.16 -0.18
C ASN A 184 -8.58 -10.38 0.48
N GLU A 185 -9.06 -10.84 1.62
CA GLU A 185 -10.11 -10.12 2.36
C GLU A 185 -9.64 -8.74 2.81
N ARG A 186 -8.39 -8.62 3.28
CA ARG A 186 -7.80 -7.32 3.62
C ARG A 186 -7.61 -6.43 2.39
N LEU A 187 -7.23 -7.02 1.25
CA LEU A 187 -7.15 -6.30 -0.01
C LEU A 187 -8.52 -5.80 -0.45
N ARG A 188 -9.59 -6.59 -0.34
CA ARG A 188 -10.97 -6.20 -0.64
C ARG A 188 -11.38 -4.94 0.13
N ILE A 189 -11.18 -4.93 1.45
CA ILE A 189 -11.47 -3.77 2.30
C ILE A 189 -10.62 -2.56 1.87
N LEU A 190 -9.35 -2.78 1.52
CA LEU A 190 -8.45 -1.72 1.08
C LEU A 190 -8.81 -1.17 -0.31
N PHE A 191 -9.31 -2.00 -1.22
CA PHE A 191 -9.87 -1.56 -2.51
C PHE A 191 -11.10 -0.69 -2.28
N ASN A 192 -12.04 -1.14 -1.45
CA ASN A 192 -13.25 -0.38 -1.12
C ASN A 192 -12.92 0.97 -0.48
N LEU A 193 -11.90 1.01 0.39
CA LEU A 193 -11.36 2.29 0.89
C LEU A 193 -10.85 3.17 -0.25
N ASN A 194 -10.05 2.64 -1.17
CA ASN A 194 -9.50 3.42 -2.28
C ASN A 194 -10.59 3.90 -3.24
N THR A 195 -11.62 3.09 -3.53
CA THR A 195 -12.82 3.50 -4.29
C THR A 195 -13.51 4.67 -3.59
N ALA A 196 -13.79 4.57 -2.28
CA ALA A 196 -14.42 5.64 -1.51
C ALA A 196 -13.58 6.94 -1.48
N LEU A 197 -12.26 6.83 -1.46
CA LEU A 197 -11.35 7.98 -1.50
C LEU A 197 -11.34 8.71 -2.85
N VAL A 198 -11.72 8.03 -3.94
CA VAL A 198 -11.78 8.63 -5.28
C VAL A 198 -13.20 9.00 -5.72
N VAL A 199 -14.24 8.70 -4.94
CA VAL A 199 -15.62 9.14 -5.22
C VAL A 199 -15.75 10.66 -5.43
N PRO A 200 -15.02 11.55 -4.74
CA PRO A 200 -15.11 12.99 -5.04
C PRO A 200 -14.71 13.37 -6.48
N TYR A 201 -14.11 12.47 -7.25
CA TYR A 201 -13.87 12.63 -8.69
C TYR A 201 -15.05 12.15 -9.56
N ASP A 202 -16.08 11.51 -9.02
CA ASP A 202 -17.33 11.23 -9.74
C ASP A 202 -18.19 12.52 -9.81
N VAL A 203 -17.76 13.48 -10.64
CA VAL A 203 -18.52 14.70 -10.91
C VAL A 203 -19.66 14.35 -11.86
N ARG A 204 -20.81 13.98 -11.29
CA ARG A 204 -22.08 13.96 -12.00
C ARG A 204 -22.71 15.34 -11.87
N ASP A 205 -22.40 16.23 -12.81
CA ASP A 205 -23.21 17.44 -13.03
C ASP A 205 -24.61 17.07 -13.54
#